data_AF-A0A383DX77-F1
#
_entry.id   AF-A0A383DX77-F1
#
_cell.length_a   1.000
_cell.length_b   1.000
_cell.length_c   1.000
_cell.angle_alpha   90.00
_cell.angle_beta   90.00
_cell.angle_gamma   90.00
#
_symmetry.space_group_name_H-M   'P 1'
#
loop_
_entity.id
_entity.type
_entity.pdbx_description
1 polymer ?
#
loop_
_entity_poly.entity_id
_entity_poly.type
_entity_poly.pdbx_seq_one_letter_code
_entity_poly.pdbx_strand_id
1 'polypeptide(L)'
;MFEAKTNSNKKKEQIVSNTILPENKSFESHQSKYQIKLPKWLRDSLINSENKNNNDTKNSVLIAEAFKLAFKAHEGQLRASGEPYIIHPVAVADLLKEIGASPSVIAAGLLHDVVEDTCI
;
A
#
# COMPACT_ATOMS: atom_id res chain seq x y z
N MET A 1 44.40 15.09 20.14
CA MET A 1 43.48 16.11 20.70
C MET A 1 42.54 16.56 19.58
N PHE A 2 41.28 16.77 19.92
CA PHE A 2 40.11 16.97 19.06
C PHE A 2 40.25 18.02 17.95
N GLU A 3 39.53 17.80 16.84
CA GLU A 3 38.67 18.83 16.24
C GLU A 3 37.58 18.21 15.35
N ALA A 4 36.33 18.69 15.52
CA ALA A 4 35.12 18.27 14.82
C ALA A 4 34.68 19.35 13.82
N LYS A 5 34.18 18.98 12.63
CA LYS A 5 33.33 19.83 11.76
C LYS A 5 32.29 19.04 10.96
N THR A 6 31.04 19.12 11.43
CA THR A 6 29.74 19.31 10.76
C THR A 6 29.52 19.01 9.25
N ASN A 7 28.49 18.18 9.01
CA ASN A 7 27.32 18.33 8.11
C ASN A 7 27.48 18.78 6.63
N SER A 8 26.99 17.95 5.68
CA SER A 8 26.31 18.42 4.45
C SER A 8 25.59 17.30 3.68
N ASN A 9 24.26 17.33 3.77
CA ASN A 9 23.27 17.23 2.68
C ASN A 9 23.70 16.63 1.32
N LYS A 10 22.96 15.61 0.86
CA LYS A 10 22.61 15.49 -0.58
C LYS A 10 21.28 14.74 -0.81
N LYS A 11 20.24 15.54 -1.05
CA LYS A 11 19.02 15.24 -1.81
C LYS A 11 19.28 14.30 -2.99
N LYS A 12 18.41 13.30 -3.19
CA LYS A 12 17.89 12.92 -4.52
C LYS A 12 16.43 12.49 -4.40
N GLU A 13 15.57 13.49 -4.55
CA GLU A 13 14.23 13.34 -5.09
C GLU A 13 14.36 12.76 -6.52
N GLN A 14 13.66 11.68 -6.82
CA GLN A 14 13.36 11.35 -8.22
C GLN A 14 11.89 10.92 -8.34
N ILE A 15 11.13 11.91 -8.79
CA ILE A 15 9.75 11.89 -9.23
C ILE A 15 9.68 10.99 -10.47
N VAL A 16 8.87 9.94 -10.43
CA VAL A 16 8.39 9.25 -11.63
C VAL A 16 6.87 9.20 -11.57
N SER A 17 6.30 10.32 -12.01
CA SER A 17 4.93 10.41 -12.51
C SER A 17 4.84 9.62 -13.81
N ASN A 18 3.91 8.66 -13.89
CA ASN A 18 3.11 8.34 -15.07
C ASN A 18 2.22 7.14 -14.74
N THR A 19 1.06 7.45 -14.15
CA THR A 19 -0.04 6.53 -13.95
C THR A 19 -0.76 6.33 -15.27
N ILE A 20 -0.84 5.11 -15.77
CA ILE A 20 -1.86 4.70 -16.74
C ILE A 20 -2.35 3.32 -16.27
N LEU A 21 -3.51 3.30 -15.61
CA LEU A 21 -4.30 2.10 -15.33
C LEU A 21 -5.77 2.39 -15.67
N PRO A 22 -6.50 1.45 -16.30
CA PRO A 22 -7.83 1.68 -16.84
C PRO A 22 -8.91 1.76 -15.75
N GLU A 23 -9.84 2.70 -15.97
CA GLU A 23 -11.18 2.81 -15.36
C GLU A 23 -11.32 2.57 -13.85
N ASN A 24 -10.65 3.35 -13.02
CA ASN A 24 -11.04 3.53 -11.62
C ASN A 24 -10.93 5.00 -11.21
N LYS A 25 -11.82 5.86 -11.72
CA LYS A 25 -11.88 7.30 -11.38
C LYS A 25 -12.00 7.57 -9.87
N SER A 26 -12.48 6.62 -9.07
CA SER A 26 -12.54 6.72 -7.61
C SER A 26 -11.18 6.51 -6.94
N PHE A 27 -10.33 5.60 -7.42
CA PHE A 27 -9.08 5.27 -6.74
C PHE A 27 -8.05 6.41 -6.79
N GLU A 28 -7.94 7.08 -7.94
CA GLU A 28 -7.04 8.23 -8.09
C GLU A 28 -7.49 9.47 -7.32
N SER A 29 -8.80 9.71 -7.21
CA SER A 29 -9.31 10.83 -6.40
C SER A 29 -9.04 10.62 -4.91
N HIS A 30 -9.01 9.38 -4.42
CA HIS A 30 -8.75 9.09 -3.01
C HIS A 30 -7.25 8.99 -2.67
N GLN A 31 -6.39 8.49 -3.58
CA GLN A 31 -4.94 8.54 -3.37
C GLN A 31 -4.40 9.98 -3.27
N SER A 32 -4.87 10.89 -4.13
CA SER A 32 -4.46 12.30 -4.07
C SER A 32 -5.01 13.04 -2.84
N LYS A 33 -6.18 12.64 -2.33
CA LYS A 33 -6.80 13.18 -1.12
C LYS A 33 -6.06 12.81 0.17
N TYR A 34 -5.45 11.63 0.24
CA TYR A 34 -4.84 11.09 1.45
C TYR A 34 -3.31 10.92 1.39
N GLN A 35 -2.68 11.18 0.24
CA GLN A 35 -1.22 11.22 0.06
C GLN A 35 -0.49 9.95 0.56
N ILE A 36 -1.14 8.79 0.43
CA ILE A 36 -0.63 7.50 0.91
C ILE A 36 0.50 7.01 -0.01
N LYS A 37 1.70 6.81 0.53
CA LYS A 37 2.82 6.18 -0.18
C LYS A 37 2.74 4.66 -0.06
N LEU A 38 2.19 3.99 -1.07
CA LEU A 38 2.22 2.52 -1.13
C LEU A 38 3.64 2.00 -1.37
N PRO A 39 3.98 0.77 -0.94
CA PRO A 39 5.23 0.13 -1.32
C PRO A 39 5.21 -0.31 -2.79
N LYS A 40 6.38 -0.43 -3.42
CA LYS A 40 6.50 -0.74 -4.86
C LYS A 40 5.84 -2.07 -5.21
N TRP A 41 6.10 -3.12 -4.43
CA TRP A 41 5.57 -4.47 -4.68
C TRP A 41 4.03 -4.51 -4.67
N LEU A 42 3.39 -3.68 -3.85
CA LEU A 42 1.93 -3.62 -3.76
C LEU A 42 1.35 -2.91 -4.98
N ARG A 43 2.01 -1.85 -5.47
CA ARG A 43 1.65 -1.24 -6.76
C ARG A 43 1.79 -2.24 -7.89
N ASP A 44 2.90 -2.97 -7.94
CA ASP A 44 3.14 -4.00 -8.94
C ASP A 44 2.06 -5.09 -8.89
N SER A 45 1.64 -5.50 -7.68
CA SER A 45 0.55 -6.47 -7.49
C SER A 45 -0.79 -5.94 -8.01
N LEU A 46 -1.09 -4.66 -7.79
CA LEU A 46 -2.29 -4.00 -8.33
C LEU A 46 -2.27 -3.97 -9.86
N ILE A 47 -1.14 -3.58 -10.47
CA ILE A 47 -0.96 -3.56 -11.92
C ILE A 47 -1.07 -4.96 -12.51
N ASN A 48 -0.43 -5.95 -11.89
CA ASN A 48 -0.44 -7.34 -12.35
C ASN A 48 -1.82 -7.98 -12.21
N SER A 49 -2.63 -7.55 -11.25
CA SER A 49 -4.01 -8.06 -11.09
C SER A 49 -4.92 -7.71 -12.27
N GLU A 50 -4.64 -6.62 -12.97
CA GLU A 50 -5.46 -6.14 -14.10
C GLU A 50 -5.06 -6.82 -15.43
N ASN A 51 -3.84 -7.35 -15.51
CA ASN A 51 -3.29 -8.01 -16.70
C ASN A 51 -3.45 -9.53 -16.60
N LYS A 52 -4.60 -10.06 -17.05
CA LYS A 52 -5.04 -11.49 -16.93
C LYS A 52 -4.17 -12.56 -17.65
N ASN A 53 -2.94 -12.27 -18.05
CA ASN A 53 -2.23 -13.09 -19.05
C ASN A 53 -1.23 -14.13 -18.50
N ASN A 54 -1.11 -14.41 -17.19
CA ASN A 54 -0.14 -15.39 -16.66
C ASN A 54 -0.62 -16.14 -15.39
N ASN A 55 -0.12 -17.35 -15.13
CA ASN A 55 -0.47 -18.18 -13.95
C ASN A 55 -0.06 -17.58 -12.59
N ASP A 56 0.94 -16.68 -12.56
CA ASP A 56 1.36 -15.93 -11.37
C ASP A 56 0.42 -14.76 -10.98
N THR A 57 -0.64 -14.54 -11.77
CA THR A 57 -1.63 -13.50 -11.50
C THR A 57 -2.47 -13.81 -10.26
N LYS A 58 -2.72 -15.08 -9.92
CA LYS A 58 -3.62 -15.45 -8.81
C LYS A 58 -3.22 -14.82 -7.47
N ASN A 59 -1.92 -14.83 -7.15
CA ASN A 59 -1.41 -14.25 -5.91
C ASN A 59 -1.52 -12.73 -5.92
N SER A 60 -1.18 -12.10 -7.05
CA SER A 60 -1.27 -10.65 -7.22
C SER A 60 -2.72 -10.17 -7.17
N VAL A 61 -3.66 -10.94 -7.75
CA VAL A 61 -5.11 -10.69 -7.70
C VAL A 61 -5.61 -10.76 -6.26
N LEU A 62 -5.27 -11.83 -5.52
CA LEU A 62 -5.68 -11.98 -4.13
C LEU A 62 -5.25 -10.78 -3.27
N ILE A 63 -3.99 -10.39 -3.37
CA ILE A 63 -3.43 -9.24 -2.62
C ILE A 63 -4.10 -7.94 -3.05
N ALA A 64 -4.29 -7.74 -4.35
CA ALA A 64 -4.92 -6.54 -4.89
C ALA A 64 -6.38 -6.40 -4.42
N GLU A 65 -7.15 -7.48 -4.44
CA GLU A 65 -8.54 -7.49 -3.98
C GLU A 65 -8.63 -7.25 -2.47
N ALA A 66 -7.77 -7.90 -1.68
CA ALA A 66 -7.68 -7.67 -0.24
C ALA A 66 -7.37 -6.21 0.09
N PHE A 67 -6.40 -5.61 -0.62
CA PHE A 67 -6.08 -4.20 -0.46
C PHE A 67 -7.24 -3.29 -0.85
N LYS A 68 -7.89 -3.53 -2.00
CA LYS A 68 -9.04 -2.73 -2.47
C LYS A 68 -10.19 -2.78 -1.46
N LEU A 69 -10.46 -3.95 -0.89
CA LEU A 69 -11.47 -4.12 0.15
C LEU A 69 -11.11 -3.35 1.42
N ALA A 70 -9.91 -3.55 1.97
CA ALA A 70 -9.45 -2.84 3.17
C ALA A 70 -9.45 -1.32 2.99
N PHE A 71 -8.98 -0.84 1.84
CA PHE A 71 -8.95 0.59 1.52
C PHE A 71 -10.35 1.21 1.54
N LYS A 72 -11.33 0.51 0.96
CA LYS A 72 -12.72 0.95 0.95
C LYS A 72 -13.37 0.84 2.33
N ALA A 73 -13.08 -0.22 3.07
CA ALA A 73 -13.60 -0.47 4.41
C ALA A 73 -13.23 0.67 5.38
N HIS A 74 -11.95 1.06 5.34
CA HIS A 74 -11.38 2.10 6.18
C HIS A 74 -11.46 3.49 5.53
N GLU A 75 -12.28 3.68 4.50
CA GLU A 75 -12.40 4.97 3.82
C GLU A 75 -12.93 6.03 4.80
N GLY A 76 -12.21 7.16 4.92
CA GLY A 76 -12.56 8.24 5.84
C GLY A 76 -12.18 7.97 7.30
N GLN A 77 -11.72 6.77 7.64
CA GLN A 77 -11.22 6.45 8.98
C GLN A 77 -9.81 6.98 9.17
N LEU A 78 -9.59 7.63 10.31
CA LEU A 78 -8.29 8.18 10.71
C LEU A 78 -7.80 7.48 11.98
N ARG A 79 -6.49 7.32 12.10
CA ARG A 79 -5.87 6.92 13.38
C ARG A 79 -5.85 8.10 14.35
N ALA A 80 -5.53 7.84 15.61
CA ALA A 80 -5.32 8.88 16.62
C ALA A 80 -4.23 9.91 16.22
N SER A 81 -3.28 9.52 15.35
CA SER A 81 -2.27 10.42 14.77
C SER A 81 -2.82 11.40 13.71
N GLY A 82 -4.06 11.22 13.25
CA GLY A 82 -4.67 11.98 12.15
C GLY A 82 -4.37 11.43 10.76
N GLU A 83 -3.60 10.33 10.67
CA GLU A 83 -3.28 9.67 9.40
C GLU A 83 -4.39 8.70 8.95
N PRO A 84 -4.54 8.45 7.64
CA PRO A 84 -5.47 7.45 7.11
C PRO A 84 -5.24 6.06 7.72
N TYR A 85 -6.29 5.40 8.19
CA TYR A 85 -6.18 4.11 8.88
C TYR A 85 -5.51 3.02 8.03
N ILE A 86 -5.77 3.03 6.71
CA ILE A 86 -5.23 2.08 5.74
C ILE A 86 -3.69 1.99 5.71
N ILE A 87 -2.97 3.00 6.23
CA ILE A 87 -1.51 2.95 6.35
C ILE A 87 -1.07 1.79 7.25
N HIS A 88 -1.83 1.48 8.31
CA HIS A 88 -1.49 0.41 9.25
C HIS A 88 -1.59 -0.99 8.62
N PRO A 89 -2.72 -1.40 8.02
CA PRO A 89 -2.78 -2.69 7.32
C PRO A 89 -1.73 -2.83 6.23
N VAL A 90 -1.39 -1.74 5.52
CA VAL A 90 -0.31 -1.75 4.51
C VAL A 90 1.06 -1.99 5.14
N ALA A 91 1.37 -1.34 6.27
CA ALA A 91 2.64 -1.55 6.97
C ALA A 91 2.77 -2.98 7.52
N VAL A 92 1.69 -3.55 8.05
CA VAL A 92 1.65 -4.96 8.48
C VAL A 92 1.90 -5.89 7.30
N ALA A 93 1.25 -5.65 6.15
CA ALA A 93 1.45 -6.44 4.94
C ALA A 93 2.88 -6.34 4.39
N ASP A 94 3.52 -5.17 4.50
CA ASP A 94 4.91 -4.94 4.10
C ASP A 94 5.85 -5.82 4.93
N LEU A 95 5.71 -5.81 6.26
CA LEU A 95 6.49 -6.67 7.16
C LEU A 95 6.27 -8.17 6.86
N LEU A 96 5.02 -8.59 6.66
CA LEU A 96 4.69 -9.97 6.29
C LEU A 96 5.36 -10.38 4.97
N LYS A 97 5.43 -9.45 4.01
CA LYS A 97 6.12 -9.68 2.75
C LYS A 97 7.63 -9.80 2.94
N GLU A 98 8.24 -8.96 3.77
CA GLU A 98 9.67 -8.98 4.10
C GLU A 98 10.13 -10.29 4.73
N ILE A 99 9.32 -10.86 5.63
CA ILE A 99 9.62 -12.17 6.26
C ILE A 99 9.31 -13.37 5.34
N GLY A 100 8.86 -13.13 4.11
CA GLY A 100 8.56 -14.17 3.14
C GLY A 100 7.25 -14.93 3.41
N ALA A 101 6.27 -14.29 4.06
CA ALA A 101 4.97 -14.90 4.29
C ALA A 101 4.25 -15.23 2.97
N SER A 102 3.33 -16.21 3.04
CA SER A 102 2.55 -16.60 1.87
C SER A 102 1.60 -15.47 1.43
N PRO A 103 1.21 -15.42 0.14
CA PRO A 103 0.27 -14.42 -0.36
C PRO A 103 -1.05 -14.34 0.42
N SER A 104 -1.55 -15.49 0.90
CA SER A 104 -2.75 -15.55 1.74
C SER A 104 -2.55 -14.91 3.11
N VAL A 105 -1.36 -15.06 3.72
CA VAL A 105 -1.03 -14.40 4.99
C VAL A 105 -0.89 -12.89 4.80
N ILE A 106 -0.27 -12.45 3.70
CA ILE A 106 -0.19 -11.02 3.36
C ILE A 106 -1.59 -10.43 3.15
N ALA A 107 -2.46 -11.13 2.42
CA ALA A 107 -3.85 -10.72 2.23
C ALA A 107 -4.63 -10.67 3.57
N ALA A 108 -4.42 -11.64 4.46
CA ALA A 108 -4.99 -11.62 5.80
C ALA A 108 -4.48 -10.41 6.62
N GLY A 109 -3.20 -10.07 6.53
CA GLY A 109 -2.64 -8.88 7.17
C GLY A 109 -3.26 -7.58 6.67
N LEU A 110 -3.58 -7.48 5.37
CA LEU A 110 -4.31 -6.33 4.83
C LEU A 110 -5.74 -6.23 5.38
N LEU A 111 -6.35 -7.35 5.75
CA LEU A 111 -7.76 -7.45 6.16
C LEU A 111 -7.98 -7.59 7.67
N HIS A 112 -6.93 -7.72 8.47
CA HIS A 112 -7.06 -8.19 9.87
C HIS A 112 -7.97 -7.32 10.73
N ASP A 113 -7.91 -5.99 10.56
CA ASP A 113 -8.72 -5.03 11.31
C ASP A 113 -10.07 -4.72 10.65
N VAL A 114 -10.33 -5.23 9.44
CA VAL A 114 -11.53 -4.89 8.69
C VAL A 114 -12.80 -5.33 9.44
N VAL A 115 -12.79 -6.55 10.01
CA VAL A 115 -13.95 -7.09 10.73
C VAL A 115 -14.17 -6.40 12.07
N GLU A 116 -13.09 -5.93 12.73
CA GLU A 116 -13.16 -5.31 14.05
C GLU A 116 -13.52 -3.82 13.98
N ASP A 117 -12.91 -3.09 13.04
CA ASP A 117 -12.92 -1.63 13.01
C ASP A 117 -13.86 -1.03 11.96
N THR A 118 -14.55 -1.86 11.17
CA THR A 118 -15.45 -1.39 10.11
C THR A 118 -16.77 -2.16 10.06
N CYS A 119 -17.79 -1.58 9.42
CA CYS A 119 -19.14 -2.14 9.38
C CYS A 119 -19.50 -2.80 8.03
N ILE A 120 -18.55 -3.48 7.38
CA ILE A 120 -18.86 -4.20 6.13
C ILE A 120 -19.88 -5.32 6.37
#